data_AF-A0A7T8JTV2-F1
#
_entry.id   AF-A0A7T8JTV2-F1
#
_cell.length_a   1.000
_cell.length_b   1.000
_cell.length_c   1.000
_cell.angle_alpha   90.00
_cell.angle_beta   90.00
_cell.angle_gamma   90.00
#
_symmetry.space_group_name_H-M   'P 1'
#
loop_
_entity.id
_entity.type
_entity.pdbx_description
1 polymer ?
#
loop_
_entity_poly.entity_id
_entity_poly.type
_entity_poly.pdbx_seq_one_letter_code
_entity_poly.pdbx_strand_id
1 'polypeptide(L)'
;MRTNPDQGAQFAQMLVVDEEPLAEIGQIVDVFMEKNMVQQCTAFLLEALKNNRPSEGPLQTRLLEMNLMAAPQVADAIMGNHMFTYYDKAHIAQLCEKAGLLQRALEHYTDLYDIKRAVVHTNLLKTDWLVTSLDLWAWTTAWSASRACCRST
;
A
#
# COMPACT_ATOMS: atom_id res chain seq x y z
N MET A 1 16.94 -32.13 -1.27
CA MET A 1 16.65 -31.47 0.04
C MET A 1 15.30 -30.77 -0.07
N ARG A 2 14.28 -31.33 0.58
CA ARG A 2 12.95 -30.71 0.75
C ARG A 2 12.99 -29.92 2.05
N THR A 3 13.57 -28.73 2.02
CA THR A 3 13.79 -27.94 3.24
C THR A 3 12.52 -27.17 3.57
N ASN A 4 12.08 -27.31 4.82
CA ASN A 4 10.80 -26.80 5.32
C ASN A 4 10.80 -25.25 5.29
N PRO A 5 9.90 -24.59 4.55
CA PRO A 5 9.94 -23.14 4.34
C PRO A 5 9.84 -22.34 5.65
N ASP A 6 9.13 -22.86 6.66
CA ASP A 6 9.00 -22.22 7.96
C ASP A 6 10.33 -22.19 8.75
N GLN A 7 11.17 -23.21 8.58
CA GLN A 7 12.50 -23.22 9.22
C GLN A 7 13.46 -22.23 8.54
N GLY A 8 13.29 -22.00 7.23
CA GLY A 8 14.06 -20.98 6.51
C GLY A 8 13.77 -19.56 7.00
N ALA A 9 12.50 -19.26 7.30
CA ALA A 9 12.09 -17.96 7.84
C ALA A 9 12.64 -17.72 9.26
N GLN A 10 12.63 -18.73 10.12
CA GLN A 10 13.22 -18.63 11.46
C GLN A 10 14.74 -18.43 11.41
N PHE A 11 15.44 -19.13 10.52
CA PHE A 11 16.88 -18.98 10.36
C PHE A 11 17.25 -17.59 9.80
N ALA A 12 16.48 -17.08 8.84
CA ALA A 12 16.65 -15.73 8.33
C ALA A 12 16.42 -14.66 9.41
N GLN A 13 15.45 -14.85 10.32
CA GLN A 13 15.27 -13.96 11.47
C GLN A 13 16.49 -13.96 12.39
N MET A 14 17.07 -15.14 12.70
CA MET A 14 18.26 -15.19 13.55
C MET A 14 19.47 -14.46 12.96
N LEU A 15 19.60 -14.38 11.62
CA LEU A 15 20.71 -13.70 10.94
C LEU A 15 20.60 -12.17 10.93
N VAL A 16 19.44 -11.62 11.28
CA VAL A 16 19.15 -10.16 11.24
C VAL A 16 19.13 -9.55 12.65
N VAL A 17 19.25 -10.36 13.70
CA VAL A 17 19.19 -9.92 15.11
C VAL A 17 20.48 -9.25 15.59
N ASP A 18 21.63 -9.54 14.99
CA ASP A 18 22.92 -8.97 15.41
C ASP A 18 23.15 -7.52 14.93
N GLU A 19 23.93 -6.76 15.70
CA GLU A 19 24.25 -5.34 15.41
C GLU A 19 24.97 -5.12 14.06
N GLU A 20 25.58 -6.18 13.50
CA GLU A 20 26.02 -6.27 12.11
C GLU A 20 25.21 -7.36 11.39
N PRO A 21 24.16 -7.01 10.62
CA PRO A 21 23.37 -8.00 9.90
C PRO A 21 24.24 -8.71 8.86
N LEU A 22 24.42 -10.03 9.03
CA LEU A 22 25.26 -10.88 8.17
C LEU A 22 24.70 -11.05 6.74
N ALA A 23 23.45 -10.66 6.53
CA ALA A 23 22.80 -10.63 5.22
C ALA A 23 21.95 -9.36 5.09
N GLU A 24 22.06 -8.68 3.95
CA GLU A 24 21.15 -7.59 3.63
C GLU A 24 19.72 -8.13 3.49
N ILE A 25 18.76 -7.46 4.13
CA ILE A 25 17.33 -7.77 4.03
C ILE A 25 16.89 -7.91 2.57
N GLY A 26 17.46 -7.10 1.67
CA GLY A 26 17.23 -7.17 0.22
C GLY A 26 17.56 -8.55 -0.38
N GLN A 27 18.68 -9.15 0.00
CA GLN A 27 19.09 -10.47 -0.52
C GLN A 27 18.15 -11.58 -0.05
N ILE A 28 17.69 -11.51 1.20
CA ILE A 28 16.72 -12.47 1.75
C ILE A 28 15.39 -12.36 0.99
N VAL A 29 14.94 -11.14 0.72
CA VAL A 29 13.73 -10.88 -0.09
C VAL A 29 13.87 -11.46 -1.49
N ASP A 30 15.01 -11.24 -2.15
CA ASP A 30 15.25 -11.75 -3.50
C ASP A 30 15.19 -13.30 -3.54
N VAL A 31 15.76 -13.98 -2.54
CA VAL A 31 15.67 -15.45 -2.42
C VAL A 31 14.23 -15.94 -2.25
N PHE A 32 13.44 -15.28 -1.40
CA PHE A 32 12.02 -15.65 -1.25
C PHE A 32 11.22 -15.40 -2.54
N MET A 33 11.52 -14.31 -3.25
CA MET A 33 10.87 -13.97 -4.52
C MET A 33 11.24 -14.95 -5.64
N GLU A 34 12.51 -15.39 -5.73
CA GLU A 34 12.94 -16.43 -6.66
C GLU A 34 12.23 -17.77 -6.46
N LYS A 35 11.87 -18.08 -5.21
CA LYS A 35 11.09 -19.29 -4.86
C LYS A 35 9.58 -19.08 -4.92
N ASN A 36 9.12 -17.90 -5.33
CA ASN A 36 7.71 -17.50 -5.34
C ASN A 36 7.02 -17.66 -3.96
N MET A 37 7.79 -17.48 -2.88
CA MET A 37 7.36 -17.63 -1.49
C MET A 37 6.91 -16.29 -0.90
N VAL A 38 5.87 -15.69 -1.50
CA VAL A 38 5.43 -14.33 -1.15
C VAL A 38 4.93 -14.25 0.29
N GLN A 39 4.18 -15.24 0.77
CA GLN A 39 3.62 -15.22 2.13
C GLN A 39 4.71 -15.23 3.21
N GLN A 40 5.73 -16.06 3.04
CA GLN A 40 6.88 -16.14 3.95
C GLN A 40 7.71 -14.85 3.90
N CYS A 41 7.91 -14.31 2.69
CA CYS A 41 8.57 -13.02 2.51
C CYS A 41 7.84 -11.90 3.25
N THR A 42 6.50 -11.84 3.14
CA THR A 42 5.67 -10.87 3.83
C THR A 42 5.80 -11.00 5.33
N ALA A 43 5.68 -12.21 5.89
CA ALA A 43 5.83 -12.42 7.34
C ALA A 43 7.21 -11.99 7.85
N PHE A 44 8.28 -12.31 7.12
CA PHE A 44 9.64 -11.90 7.46
C PHE A 44 9.80 -10.38 7.44
N LEU A 45 9.36 -9.72 6.37
CA LEU A 45 9.47 -8.28 6.23
C LEU A 45 8.57 -7.51 7.20
N LEU A 46 7.39 -8.03 7.56
CA LEU A 46 6.55 -7.41 8.59
C LEU A 46 7.27 -7.34 9.95
N GLU A 47 8.02 -8.39 10.31
CA GLU A 47 8.81 -8.40 11.54
C GLU A 47 10.06 -7.51 11.43
N ALA A 48 10.77 -7.57 10.29
CA ALA A 48 11.97 -6.78 10.06
C ALA A 48 11.68 -5.26 10.01
N LEU A 49 10.56 -4.87 9.41
CA LEU A 49 10.16 -3.48 9.18
C LEU A 49 9.23 -2.93 10.27
N LYS A 50 9.00 -3.66 11.38
CA LYS A 50 8.06 -3.27 12.45
C LYS A 50 8.37 -1.92 13.10
N ASN A 51 9.62 -1.46 13.01
CA ASN A 51 10.06 -0.18 13.55
C ASN A 51 9.76 1.00 12.61
N ASN A 52 9.22 0.74 11.42
CA ASN A 52 8.81 1.72 10.42
C ASN A 52 9.86 2.83 10.24
N ARG A 53 11.10 2.47 9.90
CA ARG A 53 12.18 3.47 9.77
C ARG A 53 12.16 4.12 8.38
N PRO A 54 12.47 5.42 8.25
CA PRO A 54 12.52 6.09 6.95
C PRO A 54 13.60 5.50 6.01
N SER A 55 14.71 5.00 6.56
CA SER A 55 15.76 4.30 5.81
C SER A 55 15.26 3.03 5.10
N GLU A 56 14.16 2.46 5.57
CA GLU A 56 13.57 1.23 5.05
C GLU A 56 12.40 1.50 4.07
N GLY A 57 12.13 2.77 3.73
CA GLY A 57 11.06 3.16 2.79
C GLY A 57 11.05 2.36 1.47
N PRO A 58 12.21 2.10 0.83
CA PRO A 58 12.28 1.25 -0.35
C PRO A 58 11.79 -0.19 -0.09
N LEU A 59 12.14 -0.78 1.06
CA LEU A 59 11.72 -2.13 1.44
C LEU A 59 10.21 -2.19 1.76
N GLN A 60 9.66 -1.15 2.40
CA GLN A 60 8.22 -1.02 2.62
C GLN A 60 7.45 -0.97 1.29
N THR A 61 7.97 -0.23 0.32
CA THR A 61 7.38 -0.13 -1.03
C THR A 61 7.42 -1.49 -1.72
N ARG A 62 8.56 -2.19 -1.67
CA ARG A 62 8.72 -3.53 -2.26
C ARG A 62 7.76 -4.55 -1.64
N LEU A 63 7.58 -4.51 -0.32
CA LEU A 63 6.63 -5.37 0.40
C LEU A 63 5.19 -5.15 -0.10
N LEU A 64 4.76 -3.90 -0.21
CA LEU A 64 3.41 -3.58 -0.69
C LEU A 64 3.25 -3.97 -2.16
N GLU A 65 4.26 -3.71 -2.99
CA GLU A 65 4.25 -4.07 -4.42
C GLU A 65 4.06 -5.58 -4.63
N MET A 66 4.88 -6.41 -3.98
CA MET A 66 4.76 -7.87 -4.15
C MET A 66 3.41 -8.39 -3.65
N ASN A 67 2.88 -7.84 -2.55
CA ASN A 67 1.58 -8.24 -2.02
C ASN A 67 0.44 -7.75 -2.91
N LEU A 68 0.51 -6.56 -3.50
CA LEU A 68 -0.51 -6.08 -4.44
C LEU A 68 -0.58 -6.95 -5.70
N MET A 69 0.54 -7.50 -6.14
CA MET A 69 0.58 -8.39 -7.31
C MET A 69 0.13 -9.82 -7.01
N ALA A 70 0.46 -10.35 -5.82
CA ALA A 70 0.17 -11.74 -5.45
C ALA A 70 -1.14 -11.92 -4.65
N ALA A 71 -1.41 -11.01 -3.70
CA ALA A 71 -2.52 -11.08 -2.76
C ALA A 71 -3.00 -9.67 -2.34
N PRO A 72 -3.78 -8.98 -3.20
CA PRO A 72 -4.23 -7.60 -2.96
C PRO A 72 -4.91 -7.37 -1.60
N GLN A 73 -5.65 -8.36 -1.10
CA GLN A 73 -6.33 -8.28 0.20
C GLN A 73 -5.37 -8.15 1.38
N VAL A 74 -4.19 -8.78 1.29
CA VAL A 74 -3.16 -8.70 2.33
C VAL A 74 -2.55 -7.30 2.32
N ALA A 75 -2.26 -6.76 1.14
CA ALA A 75 -1.78 -5.38 1.00
C ALA A 75 -2.79 -4.37 1.55
N ASP A 76 -4.08 -4.55 1.26
CA ASP A 76 -5.17 -3.70 1.79
C ASP A 76 -5.20 -3.73 3.33
N ALA A 77 -5.11 -4.91 3.94
CA ALA A 77 -5.05 -5.04 5.39
C ALA A 77 -3.80 -4.37 5.99
N ILE A 78 -2.65 -4.49 5.32
CA ILE A 78 -1.39 -3.87 5.76
C ILE A 78 -1.50 -2.35 5.77
N MET A 79 -2.01 -1.78 4.68
CA MET A 79 -2.23 -0.33 4.54
C MET A 79 -3.30 0.17 5.53
N GLY A 80 -4.39 -0.58 5.70
CA GLY A 80 -5.47 -0.26 6.63
C GLY A 80 -5.04 -0.25 8.11
N ASN A 81 -4.03 -1.06 8.47
CA ASN A 81 -3.46 -1.07 9.82
C ASN A 81 -2.41 0.02 10.06
N HIS A 82 -2.11 0.86 9.07
CA HIS A 82 -1.10 1.93 9.18
C HIS A 82 0.28 1.46 9.67
N MET A 83 0.67 0.23 9.33
CA MET A 83 1.96 -0.34 9.78
C MET A 83 3.17 0.35 9.14
N PHE A 84 3.00 0.96 7.97
CA PHE A 84 4.07 1.61 7.20
C PHE A 84 3.66 3.02 6.79
N THR A 85 4.61 3.95 6.78
CA THR A 85 4.36 5.36 6.42
C THR A 85 5.35 5.96 5.41
N TYR A 86 6.49 5.31 5.16
CA TYR A 86 7.59 5.87 4.37
C TYR A 86 7.71 5.28 2.95
N TYR A 87 6.74 4.46 2.53
CA TYR A 87 6.69 3.92 1.19
C TYR A 87 6.29 4.97 0.13
N ASP A 88 6.55 4.67 -1.14
CA ASP A 88 6.14 5.50 -2.27
C ASP A 88 4.62 5.41 -2.50
N LYS A 89 3.88 6.37 -1.97
CA LYS A 89 2.41 6.44 -2.07
C LYS A 89 1.91 6.54 -3.49
N ALA A 90 2.62 7.24 -4.38
CA ALA A 90 2.19 7.43 -5.76
C ALA A 90 2.28 6.12 -6.54
N HIS A 91 3.39 5.39 -6.37
CA HIS A 91 3.58 4.08 -6.98
C HIS A 91 2.58 3.05 -6.44
N ILE A 92 2.40 2.99 -5.11
CA ILE A 92 1.43 2.08 -4.49
C ILE A 92 0.00 2.40 -4.91
N ALA A 93 -0.39 3.67 -5.04
CA ALA A 93 -1.71 4.04 -5.54
C ALA A 93 -1.97 3.49 -6.95
N GLN A 94 -1.00 3.57 -7.86
CA GLN A 94 -1.13 3.02 -9.21
C GLN A 94 -1.27 1.49 -9.21
N LEU A 95 -0.58 0.80 -8.31
CA LEU A 95 -0.72 -0.65 -8.15
C LEU A 95 -2.07 -1.03 -7.55
N CYS A 96 -2.58 -0.24 -6.59
CA CYS A 96 -3.93 -0.41 -6.05
C CYS A 96 -5.00 -0.27 -7.14
N GLU A 97 -4.86 0.67 -8.08
CA GLU A 97 -5.76 0.76 -9.25
C GLU A 97 -5.75 -0.52 -10.07
N LYS A 98 -4.55 -1.02 -10.41
CA LYS A 98 -4.38 -2.25 -11.21
C LYS A 98 -4.95 -3.49 -10.50
N ALA A 99 -4.87 -3.51 -9.17
CA ALA A 99 -5.41 -4.58 -8.34
C ALA A 99 -6.94 -4.48 -8.09
N GLY A 100 -7.59 -3.41 -8.58
CA GLY A 100 -9.03 -3.17 -8.37
C GLY A 100 -9.37 -2.54 -7.01
N LEU A 101 -8.37 -2.12 -6.23
CA LEU A 101 -8.52 -1.44 -4.94
C LEU A 101 -8.57 0.09 -5.13
N LEU A 102 -9.54 0.54 -5.93
CA LEU A 102 -9.67 1.96 -6.31
C LEU A 102 -9.89 2.88 -5.10
N GLN A 103 -10.58 2.43 -4.07
CA GLN A 103 -10.79 3.21 -2.85
C GLN A 103 -9.46 3.54 -2.15
N ARG A 104 -8.55 2.57 -2.05
CA ARG A 104 -7.21 2.78 -1.48
C ARG A 104 -6.31 3.63 -2.36
N ALA A 105 -6.41 3.46 -3.68
CA ALA A 105 -5.68 4.32 -4.61
C ALA A 105 -6.03 5.79 -4.40
N LEU A 106 -7.33 6.11 -4.28
CA LEU A 106 -7.80 7.48 -4.04
C LEU A 106 -7.36 8.06 -2.69
N GLU A 107 -7.27 7.24 -1.63
CA GLU A 107 -6.74 7.68 -0.32
C GLU A 107 -5.25 8.04 -0.36
N HIS A 108 -4.51 7.51 -1.33
CA HIS A 108 -3.06 7.73 -1.46
C HIS A 108 -2.70 8.75 -2.54
N TYR A 109 -3.61 9.08 -3.44
CA TYR A 109 -3.39 10.17 -4.38
C TYR A 109 -3.41 11.53 -3.69
N THR A 110 -2.32 12.27 -3.89
CA THR A 110 -2.18 13.65 -3.44
C THR A 110 -2.31 14.64 -4.59
N ASP A 111 -2.17 14.17 -5.84
CA ASP A 111 -2.29 14.99 -7.04
C ASP A 111 -3.72 14.94 -7.61
N LEU A 112 -4.26 16.13 -7.91
CA LEU A 112 -5.56 16.32 -8.54
C LEU A 112 -5.65 15.67 -9.94
N TYR A 113 -4.52 15.54 -10.65
CA TYR A 113 -4.47 14.91 -11.96
C TYR A 113 -4.71 13.39 -11.90
N ASP A 114 -4.07 12.71 -10.94
CA ASP A 114 -4.26 11.27 -10.73
C ASP A 114 -5.65 10.95 -10.18
N ILE A 115 -6.19 11.80 -9.29
CA ILE A 115 -7.57 11.70 -8.82
C ILE A 115 -8.55 11.77 -10.01
N LYS A 116 -8.37 12.73 -10.93
CA LYS A 116 -9.22 12.84 -12.13
C LYS A 116 -9.10 11.61 -13.03
N ARG A 117 -7.89 11.09 -13.24
CA ARG A 117 -7.67 9.91 -14.09
C ARG A 117 -8.30 8.65 -13.50
N ALA A 118 -8.14 8.43 -12.19
CA ALA A 118 -8.76 7.34 -11.45
C ALA A 118 -10.29 7.36 -11.57
N VAL A 119 -10.88 8.55 -11.47
CA VAL A 119 -12.34 8.77 -11.61
C VAL A 119 -12.83 8.63 -13.05
N VAL A 120 -12.00 8.90 -14.06
CA VAL A 120 -12.39 8.72 -15.48
C VAL A 120 -12.34 7.23 -15.89
N HIS A 121 -11.53 6.40 -15.23
CA HIS A 121 -11.51 4.94 -15.43
C HIS A 121 -12.64 4.19 -14.69
N THR A 122 -13.79 4.83 -14.52
CA THR A 122 -14.98 4.38 -13.74
C THR A 122 -15.86 3.31 -14.39
N ASN A 123 -15.57 2.81 -15.59
CA ASN A 123 -16.40 1.75 -16.20
C ASN A 123 -16.40 0.41 -15.41
N LEU A 124 -15.62 0.30 -14.34
CA LEU A 124 -15.51 -0.86 -13.44
C LEU A 124 -15.90 -0.55 -11.98
N LEU A 125 -16.36 0.67 -11.67
CA LEU A 125 -16.72 1.06 -10.30
C LEU A 125 -18.19 0.71 -9.98
N LYS A 126 -18.40 0.06 -8.83
CA LYS A 126 -19.73 -0.24 -8.28
C LYS A 126 -20.52 1.07 -8.10
N THR A 127 -21.70 1.12 -8.72
CA THR A 127 -22.55 2.32 -8.87
C THR A 127 -22.92 3.00 -7.55
N ASP A 128 -23.03 2.24 -6.45
CA ASP A 128 -23.46 2.77 -5.16
C ASP A 128 -22.47 3.76 -4.52
N TRP A 129 -21.16 3.61 -4.76
CA TRP A 129 -20.16 4.49 -4.14
C TRP A 129 -20.07 5.86 -4.85
N LEU A 130 -20.34 5.90 -6.15
CA LEU A 130 -20.34 7.14 -6.94
C LEU A 130 -21.44 8.09 -6.50
N VAL A 131 -22.62 7.58 -6.17
CA VAL A 131 -23.77 8.40 -5.74
C VAL A 131 -23.48 9.09 -4.41
N THR A 132 -22.94 8.37 -3.43
CA THR A 132 -22.62 8.95 -2.11
C THR A 132 -21.46 9.95 -2.17
N SER A 133 -20.48 9.71 -3.04
CA SER A 133 -19.30 10.59 -3.20
C SER A 133 -19.66 11.89 -3.94
N LEU A 134 -20.50 11.81 -4.97
CA LEU A 134 -21.02 12.97 -5.69
C LEU A 134 -21.91 13.84 -4.80
N ASP A 135 -22.72 13.25 -3.91
CA ASP A 135 -23.51 14.03 -2.95
C ASP A 135 -22.62 14.77 -1.94
N LEU A 136 -21.58 14.13 -1.39
CA LEU A 136 -20.64 14.78 -0.47
C LEU A 136 -19.82 15.91 -1.13
N TRP A 137 -19.43 15.73 -2.38
CA TRP A 137 -18.72 16.76 -3.16
C TRP A 137 -19.65 17.89 -3.61
N ALA A 138 -20.91 17.60 -3.94
CA ALA A 138 -21.92 18.61 -4.23
C ALA A 138 -22.27 19.45 -2.99
N TRP A 139 -22.36 18.86 -1.80
CA TRP A 139 -22.59 19.60 -0.56
C TRP A 139 -21.41 20.48 -0.15
N THR A 140 -20.17 19.99 -0.30
CA THR A 140 -18.97 20.79 0.03
C THR A 140 -18.74 21.95 -0.93
N THR A 141 -19.04 21.77 -2.22
CA THR A 141 -19.00 22.86 -3.22
C THR A 141 -20.20 23.82 -3.09
N ALA A 142 -21.41 23.33 -2.80
CA ALA A 142 -22.58 24.17 -2.57
C ALA A 142 -22.50 24.98 -1.25
N TRP A 143 -21.87 24.43 -0.20
CA TRP A 143 -21.71 25.13 1.08
C TRP A 143 -20.60 26.19 1.04
N SER A 144 -19.57 25.99 0.21
CA SER A 144 -18.57 27.03 -0.06
C SER A 144 -19.13 28.15 -0.95
N ALA A 145 -19.96 27.82 -1.95
CA ALA A 145 -20.66 28.81 -2.78
C ALA A 145 -21.71 29.62 -1.98
N SER A 146 -22.46 28.98 -1.07
CA SER A 146 -23.48 29.68 -0.27
C SER A 146 -22.88 30.63 0.77
N ARG A 147 -21.70 30.32 1.34
CA ARG A 147 -21.02 31.25 2.27
C ARG A 147 -20.31 32.41 1.59
N ALA A 148 -19.97 32.28 0.31
CA ALA A 148 -19.44 33.40 -0.47
C ALA A 148 -20.53 34.46 -0.76
N CYS A 149 -21.79 34.05 -0.93
CA CYS A 149 -22.90 34.96 -1.23
C CYS A 149 -23.39 35.74 0.01
N CYS A 150 -23.31 35.16 1.23
CA CYS A 150 -23.72 35.83 2.47
C CYS A 150 -22.71 36.84 3.06
N ARG A 151 -21.57 37.13 2.39
CA ARG A 151 -20.59 38.15 2.84
C ARG A 151 -20.62 39.47 2.06
N SER A 152 -21.63 39.66 1.21
CA SER A 152 -21.76 40.80 0.28
C SER A 152 -23.07 41.58 0.40
N THR A 153 -23.67 41.61 1.59
CA THR A 153 -24.69 42.59 2.01
C THR A 153 -24.41 42.98 3.45
#